data_AF-K9WN57-F1
#
_entry.id   AF-K9WN57-F1
#
_cell.length_a   1.000
_cell.length_b   1.000
_cell.length_c   1.000
_cell.angle_alpha   90.00
_cell.angle_beta   90.00
_cell.angle_gamma   90.00
#
_symmetry.space_group_name_H-M   'P 1'
#
loop_
_entity.id
_entity.type
_entity.pdbx_description
1 polymer ?
#
loop_
_entity_poly.entity_id
_entity_poly.type
_entity_poly.pdbx_seq_one_letter_code
_entity_poly.pdbx_strand_id
1 'polypeptide(L)'
;MITGEMKSKVDHLWTTFWNNGISNPLSVIEQISYLLFIKRLDDQKLGKEKKAQRLGRPVKDRIFSEDKPRCRWSFFKNLTDSEEMLRIWMR
;
A
#
# COMPACT_ATOMS: atom_id res chain seq x y z
N MET A 1 4.50 23.21 -3.84
CA MET A 1 5.79 23.16 -3.12
C MET A 1 5.80 21.93 -2.23
N ILE A 2 6.86 21.12 -2.28
CA ILE A 2 7.09 20.06 -1.30
C ILE A 2 7.46 20.75 0.02
N THR A 3 6.72 20.48 1.10
CA THR A 3 7.02 21.05 2.42
C THR A 3 8.26 20.40 3.02
N GLY A 4 8.96 21.08 3.92
CA GLY A 4 10.14 20.52 4.60
C GLY A 4 9.85 19.21 5.33
N GLU A 5 8.65 19.06 5.90
CA GLU A 5 8.20 17.83 6.55
C GLU A 5 8.07 16.65 5.59
N MET A 6 7.56 16.88 4.37
CA MET A 6 7.45 15.84 3.35
C MET A 6 8.83 15.37 2.90
N LYS A 7 9.75 16.31 2.68
CA LYS A 7 11.14 15.96 2.32
C LYS A 7 11.80 15.10 3.41
N SER A 8 11.66 15.50 4.67
CA SER A 8 12.20 14.74 5.81
C SER A 8 11.67 13.30 5.88
N LYS A 9 10.38 13.08 5.58
CA LYS A 9 9.80 11.73 5.52
C LYS A 9 10.39 10.88 4.39
N VAL A 10 10.66 11.49 3.22
CA VAL A 10 11.30 10.79 2.10
C VAL A 10 12.75 10.42 2.45
N ASP A 11 13.50 11.36 3.04
CA ASP A 11 14.90 11.14 3.45
C ASP A 11 15.00 10.04 4.52
N HIS A 12 14.02 9.98 5.44
CA HIS A 12 13.95 8.91 6.44
C HIS A 12 13.72 7.53 5.79
N LEU A 13 12.76 7.43 4.87
CA LEU A 13 12.51 6.19 4.13
C LEU A 13 13.77 5.71 3.40
N TRP A 14 14.47 6.63 2.72
CA TRP A 14 15.71 6.32 2.03
C TRP A 14 16.77 5.73 2.97
N THR A 15 16.93 6.35 4.15
CA THR A 15 17.85 5.89 5.19
C THR A 15 17.48 4.50 5.71
N THR A 16 16.18 4.24 5.91
CA THR A 16 15.69 2.92 6.34
C THR A 16 15.99 1.84 5.31
N PHE A 17 15.77 2.09 4.01
CA PHE A 17 16.07 1.10 2.96
C PHE A 17 17.56 0.81 2.86
N TRP A 18 18.40 1.84 2.95
CA TRP A 18 19.86 1.70 2.94
C TRP A 18 20.35 0.83 4.11
N ASN A 19 19.86 1.08 5.33
CA ASN A 19 20.24 0.34 6.53
C ASN A 19 19.80 -1.14 6.48
N ASN A 20 18.77 -1.48 5.71
CA ASN A 20 18.28 -2.86 5.55
C ASN A 20 18.93 -3.60 4.36
N GLY A 21 20.03 -3.07 3.80
CA GLY A 21 20.80 -3.75 2.76
C GLY A 21 20.23 -3.65 1.34
N ILE A 22 19.17 -2.85 1.12
CA ILE A 22 18.70 -2.52 -0.22
C ILE A 22 19.53 -1.33 -0.72
N SER A 23 20.68 -1.63 -1.31
CA SER A 23 21.65 -0.63 -1.76
C SER A 23 21.40 -0.09 -3.17
N ASN A 24 20.58 -0.79 -3.99
CA ASN A 24 20.25 -0.34 -5.34
C ASN A 24 19.15 0.75 -5.31
N PRO A 25 19.46 2.01 -5.68
CA PRO A 25 18.48 3.11 -5.69
C PRO A 25 17.26 2.83 -6.56
N LEU A 26 17.44 2.13 -7.70
CA LEU A 26 16.34 1.81 -8.60
C LEU A 26 15.33 0.87 -7.93
N SER A 27 15.83 -0.16 -7.24
CA SER A 27 14.99 -1.09 -6.49
C SER A 27 14.22 -0.38 -5.37
N VAL A 28 14.85 0.56 -4.67
CA VAL A 28 14.15 1.37 -3.63
C VAL A 28 12.99 2.17 -4.25
N ILE A 29 13.23 2.82 -5.39
CA ILE A 29 12.20 3.59 -6.10
C ILE A 29 11.05 2.68 -6.54
N GLU A 30 11.35 1.49 -7.07
CA GLU A 30 10.34 0.50 -7.46
C GLU A 30 9.50 0.05 -6.26
N GLN A 31 10.14 -0.35 -5.14
CA GLN A 31 9.41 -0.81 -3.96
C GLN A 31 8.49 0.28 -3.40
N ILE A 32 8.98 1.52 -3.29
CA ILE A 32 8.14 2.65 -2.86
C ILE A 32 6.98 2.86 -3.83
N SER A 33 7.23 2.78 -5.14
CA SER A 33 6.21 2.97 -6.17
C SER A 33 5.12 1.90 -6.09
N TYR A 34 5.49 0.63 -5.88
CA TYR A 34 4.52 -0.45 -5.67
C TYR A 34 3.66 -0.23 -4.43
N LEU A 35 4.26 0.17 -3.31
CA LEU A 35 3.51 0.47 -2.07
C LEU A 35 2.52 1.63 -2.27
N LEU A 36 2.96 2.70 -2.95
CA LEU A 36 2.10 3.84 -3.28
C LEU A 36 0.95 3.45 -4.21
N PHE A 37 1.21 2.57 -5.18
CA PHE A 37 0.20 2.10 -6.12
C PHE A 37 -0.88 1.28 -5.41
N ILE A 38 -0.49 0.31 -4.57
CA ILE A 38 -1.44 -0.52 -3.82
C ILE A 38 -2.25 0.34 -2.84
N LYS A 39 -1.61 1.30 -2.15
CA LYS A 39 -2.30 2.25 -1.28
C LYS A 39 -3.36 3.04 -2.05
N ARG A 40 -3.00 3.60 -3.22
CA ARG A 40 -3.91 4.39 -4.04
C ARG A 40 -5.11 3.57 -4.53
N LEU A 41 -4.88 2.32 -4.92
CA LEU A 41 -5.97 1.41 -5.32
C LEU A 41 -6.93 1.14 -4.15
N ASP A 42 -6.40 0.91 -2.95
CA ASP A 42 -7.23 0.67 -1.76
C ASP A 42 -8.04 1.91 -1.35
N ASP A 43 -7.42 3.09 -1.40
CA ASP A 43 -8.12 4.36 -1.12
C ASP A 43 -9.27 4.60 -2.12
N GLN A 44 -9.07 4.29 -3.40
CA GLN A 44 -10.13 4.34 -4.41
C GLN A 44 -11.27 3.33 -4.12
N LYS A 45 -10.93 2.11 -3.70
CA LYS A 45 -11.93 1.10 -3.33
C LYS A 45 -12.74 1.56 -2.12
N LEU A 46 -12.09 2.06 -1.07
CA LEU A 46 -12.76 2.61 0.11
C LEU A 46 -13.70 3.77 -0.24
N GLY A 47 -13.30 4.65 -1.16
CA GLY A 47 -14.17 5.71 -1.66
C GLY A 47 -15.42 5.18 -2.36
N LYS A 48 -15.28 4.14 -3.21
CA LYS A 48 -16.41 3.47 -3.87
C LYS A 48 -17.32 2.75 -2.87
N GLU A 49 -16.75 2.05 -1.89
CA GLU A 49 -17.47 1.35 -0.81
C GLU A 49 -18.33 2.33 0.01
N LYS A 50 -17.74 3.45 0.46
CA LYS A 50 -18.47 4.50 1.18
C LYS A 50 -19.61 5.10 0.35
N LYS A 51 -19.38 5.35 -0.94
CA LYS A 51 -20.41 5.88 -1.85
C LYS A 51 -21.55 4.89 -2.04
N ALA A 52 -21.24 3.60 -2.22
CA ALA A 52 -22.21 2.53 -2.38
C ALA A 52 -23.08 2.36 -1.12
N GLN A 53 -22.45 2.37 0.06
CA GLN A 53 -23.13 2.32 1.36
C GLN A 53 -24.10 3.50 1.54
N ARG A 54 -23.66 4.72 1.21
CA ARG A 54 -24.51 5.92 1.29
C ARG A 54 -25.71 5.88 0.34
N LEU A 55 -25.57 5.21 -0.81
CA LEU A 55 -26.62 5.11 -1.82
C LEU A 55 -27.48 3.84 -1.70
N GLY A 56 -27.16 2.94 -0.76
CA GLY A 56 -27.84 1.64 -0.61
C GLY A 56 -27.71 0.74 -1.83
N ARG A 57 -26.64 0.91 -2.64
CA ARG A 57 -26.43 0.15 -3.88
C ARG A 57 -25.19 -0.74 -3.77
N PRO A 58 -25.12 -1.86 -4.51
CA PRO A 58 -23.90 -2.67 -4.55
C PRO A 58 -22.73 -1.89 -5.17
N VAL A 59 -21.51 -2.17 -4.71
CA VAL A 59 -20.28 -1.59 -5.26
C VAL A 59 -20.09 -2.09 -6.69
N LYS A 60 -20.25 -1.19 -7.68
CA LYS A 60 -19.93 -1.45 -9.09
C LYS A 60 -18.41 -1.29 -9.34
N ASP A 61 -17.88 -2.03 -10.30
CA ASP A 61 -16.47 -2.00 -10.75
C ASP A 61 -15.47 -2.16 -9.59
N ARG A 62 -15.51 -3.36 -8.99
CA ARG A 62 -14.68 -3.73 -7.84
C ARG A 62 -13.21 -3.79 -8.26
N ILE A 63 -12.39 -2.93 -7.65
CA ILE A 63 -10.94 -2.82 -7.91
C ILE A 63 -10.18 -4.06 -7.43
N PHE A 64 -10.65 -4.67 -6.34
CA PHE A 64 -10.12 -5.92 -5.81
C PHE A 64 -11.25 -6.95 -5.75
N SER A 65 -10.98 -8.15 -6.22
CA SER A 65 -11.87 -9.31 -6.13
C SER A 65 -12.10 -9.73 -4.67
N GLU A 66 -13.26 -10.35 -4.38
CA GLU A 66 -13.66 -10.74 -3.01
C GLU A 66 -12.82 -11.88 -2.42
N ASP A 67 -12.20 -12.68 -3.29
CA ASP A 67 -11.33 -13.82 -2.96
C ASP A 67 -9.94 -13.39 -2.45
N LYS A 68 -9.56 -12.11 -2.60
CA LYS A 68 -8.21 -11.61 -2.24
C LYS A 68 -8.23 -10.36 -1.35
N PRO A 69 -8.85 -10.41 -0.15
CA PRO A 69 -8.82 -9.29 0.80
C PRO A 69 -7.41 -9.00 1.31
N ARG A 70 -6.52 -10.00 1.27
CA ARG A 70 -5.12 -9.94 1.71
C ARG A 70 -4.25 -9.01 0.85
N CYS A 71 -4.67 -8.69 -0.37
CA CYS A 71 -3.95 -7.78 -1.27
C CYS A 71 -4.23 -6.29 -1.01
N ARG A 72 -5.10 -5.97 -0.04
CA ARG A 72 -5.44 -4.57 0.28
C ARG A 72 -4.37 -3.95 1.18
N TRP A 73 -4.03 -2.70 0.92
CA TRP A 73 -3.15 -1.91 1.78
C TRP A 73 -3.64 -1.85 3.23
N SER A 74 -4.94 -1.64 3.44
CA SER A 74 -5.60 -1.61 4.75
C SER A 74 -5.45 -2.90 5.55
N PHE A 75 -5.27 -4.04 4.89
CA PHE A 75 -4.96 -5.31 5.54
C PHE A 75 -3.45 -5.42 5.82
N PHE A 76 -2.63 -5.17 4.79
CA PHE A 76 -1.18 -5.30 4.86
C PHE A 76 -0.52 -4.41 5.92
N LYS A 77 -0.95 -3.16 6.07
CA LYS A 77 -0.34 -2.20 7.00
C LYS A 77 -0.44 -2.59 8.48
N ASN A 78 -1.34 -3.50 8.81
CA ASN A 78 -1.59 -3.96 10.19
C ASN A 78 -0.95 -5.33 10.47
N LEU A 79 -0.34 -5.96 9.46
CA LEU A 79 0.43 -7.18 9.67
C LEU A 79 1.72 -6.78 10.39
N THR A 80 1.88 -7.22 11.63
CA THR A 80 3.10 -7.01 12.42
C THR A 80 4.05 -8.19 12.34
N ASP A 81 3.57 -9.34 11.85
CA ASP A 81 4.36 -10.55 11.68
C ASP A 81 4.92 -10.66 10.25
N SER A 82 6.24 -10.71 10.17
CA SER A 82 6.98 -10.84 8.91
C SER A 82 6.78 -12.20 8.24
N GLU A 83 6.51 -13.26 9.01
CA GLU A 83 6.22 -14.59 8.44
C GLU A 83 4.84 -14.63 7.78
N GLU A 84 3.83 -13.99 8.39
CA GLU A 84 2.50 -13.89 7.79
C GLU A 84 2.53 -13.09 6.49
N MET A 85 3.32 -12.01 6.42
CA MET A 85 3.52 -11.26 5.18
C MET A 85 4.12 -12.15 4.07
N LEU A 86 5.18 -12.90 4.38
CA LEU A 86 5.86 -13.79 3.43
C LEU A 86 4.94 -14.90 2.91
N ARG A 87 4.09 -15.47 3.78
CA ARG A 87 3.09 -16.48 3.39
C ARG A 87 2.03 -15.95 2.43
N ILE A 88 1.70 -14.67 2.49
CA ILE A 88 0.74 -14.04 1.58
C ILE A 88 1.36 -13.81 0.20
N TRP A 89 2.66 -13.52 0.14
CA TRP A 89 3.38 -13.25 -1.11
C TRP A 89 3.85 -14.51 -1.86
N MET A 90 4.11 -15.62 -1.15
CA MET A 90 4.58 -16.88 -1.74
C MET A 90 3.46 -17.80 -2.28
N ARG A 91 2.24 -17.30 -2.44
CA ARG A 91 1.06 -18.09 -2.84
C ARG A 91 0.29 -17.45 -3.98
#